data_AF-A0A4Q1TIP5-F1
#
_entry.id   AF-A0A4Q1TIP5-F1
#
_cell.length_a   1.000
_cell.length_b   1.000
_cell.length_c   1.000
_cell.angle_alpha   90.00
_cell.angle_beta   90.00
_cell.angle_gamma   90.00
#
_symmetry.space_group_name_H-M   'P 1'
#
loop_
_entity.id
_entity.type
_entity.pdbx_description
1 polymer ?
#
loop_
_entity_poly.entity_id
_entity_poly.type
_entity_poly.pdbx_seq_one_letter_code
_entity_poly.pdbx_strand_id
1 'polypeptide(L)'
;MAAKSRINVQIDLRTKERALRVLSNMGLDLTSAIHIYLKHIGDTGELPFTPELIFEGQLQTAEADVKAGRTKSFRTIDDLMTDLHSDVDN
;
A
#
# COMPACT_ATOMS: atom_id res chain seq x y z
N MET A 1 -8.64 20.39 -23.24
CA MET A 1 -7.37 20.64 -22.53
C MET A 1 -7.51 20.12 -21.11
N ALA A 2 -6.59 19.29 -20.62
CA ALA A 2 -6.65 18.83 -19.23
C ALA A 2 -6.33 19.97 -18.27
N ALA A 3 -7.14 20.12 -17.22
CA ALA A 3 -6.89 21.10 -16.16
C ALA A 3 -5.62 20.70 -15.39
N LYS A 4 -4.74 21.68 -15.14
CA LYS A 4 -3.53 21.47 -14.32
C LYS A 4 -3.85 21.78 -12.87
N SER A 5 -3.39 20.91 -11.96
CA SER A 5 -3.44 21.13 -10.51
C SER A 5 -2.02 21.20 -9.94
N ARG A 6 -1.87 21.84 -8.78
CA ARG A 6 -0.59 21.97 -8.07
C ARG A 6 -0.58 21.07 -6.84
N ILE A 7 0.58 20.49 -6.56
CA ILE A 7 0.82 19.67 -5.37
C ILE A 7 1.89 20.37 -4.52
N ASN A 8 1.67 20.48 -3.22
CA ASN A 8 2.66 20.93 -2.24
C ASN A 8 2.90 19.78 -1.26
N VAL A 9 4.17 19.39 -1.08
CA VAL A 9 4.57 18.25 -0.25
C VAL A 9 5.69 18.69 0.68
N GLN A 10 5.54 18.35 1.96
CA GLN A 10 6.62 18.49 2.94
C GLN A 10 7.53 17.25 2.90
N ILE A 11 8.83 17.49 2.88
CA ILE A 11 9.85 16.44 2.86
C ILE A 11 11.06 16.91 3.67
N ASP A 12 11.68 15.98 4.37
CA ASP A 12 12.96 16.23 5.02
C ASP A 12 14.03 16.65 3.99
N LEU A 13 14.86 17.64 4.37
CA LEU A 13 15.85 18.22 3.49
C LEU A 13 16.87 17.18 3.01
N ARG A 14 17.37 16.34 3.92
CA ARG A 14 18.37 15.32 3.59
C ARG A 14 17.81 14.30 2.60
N THR A 15 16.54 13.93 2.77
CA THR A 15 15.83 13.03 1.86
C THR A 15 15.69 13.65 0.48
N LYS A 16 15.26 14.92 0.40
CA LYS A 16 15.15 15.66 -0.87
C LYS A 16 16.47 15.74 -1.62
N GLU A 17 17.56 16.10 -0.95
CA GLU A 17 18.88 16.21 -1.58
C GLU A 17 19.40 14.86 -2.07
N ARG A 18 19.19 13.79 -1.30
CA ARG A 18 19.59 12.44 -1.71
C ARG A 18 18.82 12.01 -2.96
N ALA A 19 17.51 12.21 -2.99
CA ALA A 19 16.68 11.89 -4.15
C ALA A 19 17.12 12.71 -5.37
N LEU A 20 17.35 14.02 -5.20
CA LEU A 20 17.78 14.89 -6.29
C LEU A 20 19.11 14.44 -6.91
N ARG A 21 20.11 14.06 -6.10
CA ARG A 21 21.39 13.55 -6.62
C ARG A 21 21.21 12.30 -7.48
N VAL A 22 20.40 11.35 -7.01
CA VAL A 22 20.15 10.09 -7.74
C VAL A 22 19.40 10.38 -9.05
N LEU A 23 18.33 11.17 -8.99
CA LEU A 23 17.53 11.52 -10.16
C LEU A 23 18.35 12.28 -11.21
N SER A 24 19.16 13.25 -10.79
CA SER A 24 20.06 13.98 -11.69
C SER A 24 21.06 13.06 -12.40
N ASN A 25 21.60 12.07 -11.71
CA ASN A 25 22.48 11.07 -12.33
C ASN A 25 21.75 10.20 -13.37
N MET A 26 20.42 10.06 -13.23
CA MET A 26 19.56 9.38 -14.20
C MET A 26 19.06 10.32 -15.32
N GLY A 27 19.41 11.62 -15.28
CA GLY A 27 18.91 12.63 -16.21
C GLY A 27 17.45 13.01 -15.99
N LEU A 28 16.92 12.81 -14.77
CA LEU A 28 15.53 13.06 -14.41
C LEU A 28 15.43 14.19 -13.39
N ASP A 29 14.42 15.06 -13.53
CA ASP A 29 14.09 16.04 -12.50
C ASP A 29 13.07 15.49 -11.49
N LEU A 30 12.97 16.15 -10.34
CA LEU A 30 12.10 15.73 -9.25
C LEU A 30 10.61 15.79 -9.63
N THR A 31 10.19 16.78 -10.42
CA THR A 31 8.79 16.94 -10.85
C THR A 31 8.39 15.83 -11.81
N SER A 32 9.25 15.49 -12.78
CA SER A 32 9.04 14.36 -13.68
C SER A 32 8.97 13.03 -12.91
N ALA A 33 9.83 12.81 -11.92
CA ALA A 33 9.79 11.63 -11.06
C ALA A 33 8.44 11.50 -10.33
N ILE A 34 7.95 12.60 -9.74
CA ILE A 34 6.65 12.62 -9.05
C ILE A 34 5.50 12.34 -10.03
N HIS A 35 5.53 12.90 -11.24
CA HIS A 35 4.51 12.60 -12.25
C HIS A 35 4.49 11.12 -12.64
N ILE A 36 5.66 10.50 -12.86
CA ILE A 36 5.75 9.07 -13.18
C ILE A 36 5.19 8.22 -12.04
N TYR A 37 5.54 8.55 -10.79
CA TYR A 37 5.03 7.88 -9.61
C TYR A 37 3.50 7.95 -9.50
N LEU A 38 2.92 9.14 -9.59
CA LEU A 38 1.48 9.34 -9.49
C LEU A 38 0.73 8.70 -10.66
N LYS A 39 1.31 8.73 -11.87
CA LYS A 39 0.75 8.07 -13.03
C LYS A 39 0.71 6.56 -12.85
N HIS A 40 1.79 5.96 -12.36
CA HIS A 40 1.83 4.52 -12.10
C HIS A 40 0.73 4.09 -11.13
N ILE A 41 0.52 4.82 -10.04
CA ILE A 41 -0.56 4.54 -9.08
C ILE A 41 -1.93 4.68 -9.74
N GLY A 42 -2.16 5.74 -10.52
CA GLY A 42 -3.42 5.96 -11.21
C GLY A 42 -3.74 4.88 -12.26
N ASP A 43 -2.71 4.37 -12.94
CA ASP A 43 -2.86 3.38 -14.01
C ASP A 43 -3.02 1.95 -13.47
N THR A 44 -2.35 1.61 -12.36
CA THR A 44 -2.27 0.23 -11.83
C THR A 44 -3.14 -0.02 -10.59
N GLY A 45 -3.47 1.03 -9.83
CA GLY A 45 -4.15 0.90 -8.55
C GLY A 45 -3.25 0.40 -7.41
N GLU A 46 -1.94 0.30 -7.61
CA GLU A 46 -0.98 -0.17 -6.61
C GLU A 46 0.23 0.76 -6.47
N LEU A 47 0.95 0.61 -5.35
CA LEU A 47 2.22 1.30 -5.15
C LEU A 47 3.31 0.63 -6.01
N PRO A 48 4.23 1.40 -6.61
CA PRO A 48 5.36 0.86 -7.39
C PRO A 48 6.44 0.17 -6.53
N PHE A 49 6.14 -0.07 -5.25
CA PHE A 49 6.97 -0.78 -4.30
C PHE A 49 6.05 -1.47 -3.29
N THR A 50 6.52 -2.58 -2.73
CA THR A 50 5.83 -3.23 -1.61
C THR A 50 6.06 -2.40 -0.35
N PRO A 51 5.01 -1.83 0.27
CA PRO A 51 5.18 -1.15 1.55
C PRO A 51 5.59 -2.19 2.60
N GLU A 52 6.52 -1.82 3.48
CA GLU A 52 6.77 -2.59 4.70
C GLU A 52 5.44 -2.64 5.48
N LEU A 53 4.92 -3.85 5.67
CA LEU A 53 3.58 -4.08 6.18
C LEU A 53 3.52 -3.60 7.64
N ILE A 54 2.78 -2.53 7.89
CA ILE A 54 2.49 -2.05 9.26
C ILE A 54 1.66 -3.08 10.06
N PHE A 55 1.13 -4.12 9.38
CA PHE A 55 0.33 -5.21 9.93
C PHE A 55 1.11 -6.52 10.12
N GLU A 56 2.44 -6.51 10.05
CA GLU A 56 3.28 -7.72 10.20
C GLU A 56 2.87 -8.58 11.40
N GLY A 57 2.52 -7.96 12.52
CA GLY A 57 2.06 -8.70 13.71
C GLY A 57 0.77 -9.48 13.48
N GLN A 58 -0.24 -8.88 12.83
CA GLN A 58 -1.55 -9.52 12.61
C GLN A 58 -1.48 -10.63 11.55
N LEU A 59 -0.70 -10.42 10.50
CA LEU A 59 -0.49 -11.43 9.46
C LEU A 59 0.30 -12.63 10.01
N GLN A 60 1.35 -12.38 10.79
CA GLN A 60 2.13 -13.45 11.43
C GLN A 60 1.28 -14.25 12.42
N THR A 61 0.40 -13.60 13.20
CA THR A 61 -0.52 -14.30 14.11
C THR A 61 -1.55 -15.12 13.33
N ALA A 62 -2.11 -14.57 12.24
CA ALA A 62 -3.05 -15.30 11.39
C ALA A 62 -2.39 -16.53 10.74
N GLU A 63 -1.15 -16.40 10.24
CA GLU A 63 -0.38 -17.54 9.73
C GLU A 63 -0.12 -18.60 10.80
N ALA A 64 0.21 -18.19 12.02
CA ALA A 64 0.43 -19.09 13.14
C ALA A 64 -0.87 -19.82 13.55
N ASP A 65 -2.02 -19.14 13.50
CA ASP A 65 -3.33 -19.72 13.76
C ASP A 65 -3.72 -20.77 12.72
N VAL A 66 -3.47 -20.48 11.44
CA VAL A 66 -3.65 -21.46 10.35
C VAL A 66 -2.75 -22.67 10.55
N LYS A 67 -1.46 -22.48 10.83
CA LYS A 67 -0.50 -23.58 11.07
C LYS A 67 -0.85 -24.41 12.30
N ALA A 68 -1.41 -23.78 13.33
CA ALA A 68 -1.85 -24.45 14.55
C ALA A 68 -3.26 -25.08 14.45
N GLY A 69 -3.91 -24.97 13.29
CA GLY A 69 -5.26 -25.49 13.08
C GLY A 69 -6.35 -24.70 13.81
N ARG A 70 -6.04 -23.50 14.32
CA ARG A 70 -7.00 -22.56 14.92
C ARG A 70 -7.80 -21.84 13.83
N THR A 71 -8.48 -22.62 13.00
CA THR A 71 -9.31 -22.12 11.88
C THR A 71 -10.73 -22.64 12.02
N LYS A 72 -11.72 -21.80 11.69
CA LYS A 72 -13.12 -22.24 11.60
C LYS A 72 -13.36 -22.82 10.21
N SER A 73 -14.00 -23.99 10.15
CA SER A 73 -14.45 -24.61 8.91
C SER A 73 -15.96 -24.62 8.86
N PHE A 74 -16.54 -24.27 7.73
CA PHE A 74 -17.99 -24.20 7.53
C PHE A 74 -18.41 -25.17 6.42
N ARG A 75 -19.64 -25.69 6.52
CA ARG A 75 -20.16 -26.66 5.54
C ARG A 75 -20.86 -25.97 4.37
N THR A 76 -21.30 -24.73 4.56
CA THR A 76 -22.00 -23.94 3.55
C THR A 76 -21.50 -22.49 3.54
N ILE A 77 -21.71 -21.80 2.41
CA ILE A 77 -21.37 -20.38 2.26
C ILE A 77 -22.25 -19.53 3.19
N ASP A 78 -23.51 -19.94 3.42
CA ASP A 78 -24.47 -19.23 4.28
C ASP A 78 -24.00 -19.20 5.75
N ASP A 79 -23.49 -20.33 6.26
CA ASP A 79 -22.93 -20.43 7.61
C ASP A 79 -21.68 -19.54 7.78
N LEU A 80 -20.81 -19.50 6.76
CA LEU A 80 -19.61 -18.63 6.75
C LEU A 80 -20.00 -17.15 6.76
N MET A 81 -20.95 -16.74 5.91
CA MET A 81 -21.38 -15.35 5.80
C MET A 81 -22.11 -14.88 7.05
N THR A 82 -22.81 -15.79 7.76
CA THR A 82 -23.45 -15.47 9.03
C THR A 82 -22.42 -15.18 10.13
N ASP A 83 -21.38 -16.01 10.27
CA ASP A 83 -20.29 -15.82 11.24
C ASP A 83 -19.47 -14.55 10.95
N LEU A 84 -19.17 -14.28 9.66
CA LEU A 84 -18.38 -13.10 9.27
C LEU A 84 -19.09 -11.78 9.55
N HIS A 85 -20.41 -11.71 9.35
CA HIS A 85 -21.17 -10.49 9.63
C HIS A 85 -21.38 -10.25 11.12
N SER A 86 -21.40 -11.29 11.95
CA SER A 86 -21.50 -11.12 13.42
C SER A 86 -20.24 -10.54 14.08
N ASP A 87 -19.06 -10.62 13.42
CA ASP A 87 -17.79 -10.08 13.93
C ASP A 87 -17.61 -8.57 13.63
N VAL A 88 -18.44 -7.96 12.78
CA VAL A 88 -18.31 -6.54 12.35
C VAL A 88 -19.08 -5.56 13.25
N ASP A 89 -19.98 -6.05 14.11
CA ASP A 89 -20.91 -5.23 14.90
C ASP A 89 -20.49 -4.98 16.39
N ASN A 90 -19.21 -5.15 16.75
CA ASN A 90 -18.72 -4.84 18.11
C ASN A 90 -17.40 -4.06 18.14
#